data_AF-A0A934J3P1-F1
#
_entry.id   AF-A0A934J3P1-F1
#
_cell.length_a   1.000
_cell.length_b   1.000
_cell.length_c   1.000
_cell.angle_alpha   90.00
_cell.angle_beta   90.00
_cell.angle_gamma   90.00
#
_symmetry.space_group_name_H-M   'P 1'
#
loop_
_entity.id
_entity.type
_entity.pdbx_description
1 polymer ?
#
loop_
_entity_poly.entity_id
_entity_poly.type
_entity_poly.pdbx_seq_one_letter_code
_entity_poly.pdbx_strand_id
1 'polypeptide(L)'
;MDIKHRQLLSILNTAFNPEGDIHFLAIAKKEIQVHGKERPVHQVRVALTFQEGDTVNPYYDGTDLFVIMDEDSIQFTLEEEWADGPPAVEGSPIELALGWVSKLAEPFYFSPEALAASQTITSGNAMKIRCQKEDSEN
;
A
#
# COMPACT_ATOMS: atom_id res chain seq x y z
N MET A 1 13.58 -4.55 7.64
CA MET A 1 12.40 -3.76 8.03
C MET A 1 12.76 -2.89 9.23
N ASP A 2 12.66 -1.56 9.08
CA ASP A 2 12.94 -0.61 10.15
C ASP A 2 11.93 -0.74 11.31
N ILE A 3 12.35 -0.45 12.54
CA ILE A 3 11.52 -0.49 13.76
C ILE A 3 10.29 0.39 13.59
N LYS A 4 10.45 1.57 12.99
CA LYS A 4 9.34 2.51 12.77
C LYS A 4 8.26 1.97 11.83
N HIS A 5 8.65 1.20 10.81
CA HIS A 5 7.70 0.55 9.90
C HIS A 5 6.95 -0.59 10.60
N ARG A 6 7.61 -1.32 11.52
CA ARG A 6 6.95 -2.36 12.32
C ARG A 6 5.93 -1.76 13.27
N GLN A 7 6.28 -0.67 13.96
CA GLN A 7 5.34 0.04 14.83
C GLN A 7 4.15 0.56 14.04
N LEU A 8 4.38 1.23 12.91
CA LEU A 8 3.29 1.72 12.05
C LEU A 8 2.36 0.58 11.61
N LEU A 9 2.91 -0.53 11.10
CA LEU A 9 2.12 -1.69 10.69
C LEU A 9 1.33 -2.29 11.88
N SER A 10 1.94 -2.35 13.07
CA SER A 10 1.27 -2.84 14.29
C SER A 10 0.10 -1.95 14.69
N ILE A 11 0.28 -0.63 14.67
CA ILE A 11 -0.78 0.31 15.04
C ILE A 11 -1.89 0.29 13.99
N LEU A 12 -1.55 0.25 12.69
CA LEU A 12 -2.55 0.16 11.61
C LEU A 12 -3.36 -1.14 11.69
N ASN A 13 -2.72 -2.29 11.96
CA ASN A 13 -3.45 -3.54 12.18
C ASN A 13 -4.40 -3.44 13.38
N THR A 14 -3.95 -2.83 14.48
CA THR A 14 -4.80 -2.66 15.68
C THR A 14 -5.98 -1.73 15.41
N ALA A 15 -5.78 -0.69 14.60
CA ALA A 15 -6.81 0.31 14.31
C ALA A 15 -7.82 -0.14 13.25
N PHE A 16 -7.35 -0.81 12.19
CA PHE A 16 -8.16 -1.12 11.01
C PHE A 16 -8.52 -2.58 10.86
N ASN A 17 -7.77 -3.50 11.48
CA ASN A 17 -7.95 -4.94 11.31
C ASN A 17 -8.32 -5.65 12.63
N PRO A 18 -9.37 -5.22 13.36
CA PRO A 18 -9.76 -5.88 14.60
C PRO A 18 -10.29 -7.30 14.39
N GLU A 19 -10.85 -7.59 13.20
CA GLU A 19 -11.45 -8.89 12.87
C GLU A 19 -10.46 -9.84 12.18
N GLY A 20 -9.32 -9.34 11.71
CA GLY A 20 -8.28 -10.16 11.06
C GLY A 20 -8.53 -10.44 9.58
N ASP A 21 -9.50 -9.80 8.96
CA ASP A 21 -9.91 -9.96 7.56
C ASP A 21 -9.22 -8.98 6.60
N ILE A 22 -8.59 -7.92 7.12
CA ILE A 22 -7.79 -6.99 6.32
C ILE A 22 -6.36 -7.49 6.18
N HIS A 23 -5.84 -7.48 4.95
CA HIS A 23 -4.45 -7.77 4.64
C HIS A 23 -3.76 -6.56 4.05
N PHE A 24 -2.72 -6.06 4.73
CA PHE A 24 -1.92 -4.93 4.22
C PHE A 24 -0.89 -5.42 3.20
N LEU A 25 -1.04 -5.00 1.95
CA LEU A 25 -0.16 -5.38 0.84
C LEU A 25 1.09 -4.52 0.78
N ALA A 26 0.96 -3.22 0.97
CA ALA A 26 2.09 -2.30 0.97
C ALA A 26 1.77 -1.00 1.73
N ILE A 27 2.79 -0.42 2.37
CA ILE A 27 2.66 0.81 3.17
C ILE A 27 3.89 1.70 2.97
N ALA A 28 3.67 2.94 2.54
CA ALA A 28 4.70 3.97 2.50
C ALA A 28 4.33 5.11 3.44
N LYS A 29 5.35 5.79 3.98
CA LYS A 29 5.17 6.95 4.85
C LYS A 29 6.07 8.10 4.42
N LYS A 30 5.51 9.30 4.39
CA LYS A 30 6.23 10.55 4.23
C LYS A 30 5.84 11.54 5.31
N GLU A 31 6.82 12.18 5.94
CA GLU A 31 6.55 13.34 6.81
C GLU A 31 6.25 14.56 5.94
N ILE A 32 5.21 15.31 6.31
CA ILE A 32 4.80 16.54 5.65
C ILE A 32 4.79 17.68 6.66
N GLN A 33 5.22 18.87 6.23
CA GLN A 33 5.13 20.07 7.06
C GLN A 33 3.78 20.73 6.84
N VAL A 34 3.02 20.90 7.93
CA VAL A 34 1.72 21.58 7.92
C VAL A 34 1.83 22.82 8.78
N HIS A 35 1.56 23.98 8.19
CA HIS A 35 1.62 25.25 8.92
C HIS A 35 0.59 25.25 10.07
N GLY A 36 1.02 25.64 11.27
CA GLY A 36 0.16 25.70 12.45
C GLY A 36 -0.03 24.38 13.21
N LYS A 37 0.65 23.29 12.82
CA LYS A 37 0.69 22.04 13.61
C LYS A 37 1.98 22.01 14.44
N GLU A 38 1.85 21.75 15.74
CA GLU A 38 2.99 21.64 16.66
C GLU A 38 3.75 20.31 16.51
N ARG A 39 3.08 19.25 16.04
CA ARG A 39 3.65 17.92 15.83
C ARG A 39 3.77 17.59 14.33
N PRO A 40 4.79 16.83 13.92
CA PRO A 40 4.92 16.37 12.55
C PRO A 40 3.68 15.59 12.10
N VAL A 41 3.19 15.90 10.90
CA VAL A 41 2.13 15.13 10.25
C VAL A 41 2.78 14.15 9.28
N HIS A 42 2.26 12.94 9.22
CA HIS A 42 2.70 11.90 8.30
C HIS A 42 1.58 11.56 7.33
N GLN A 43 1.88 11.64 6.03
CA GLN A 43 1.08 11.00 4.99
C GLN A 43 1.49 9.53 4.93
N VAL A 44 0.52 8.64 5.10
CA VAL A 44 0.69 7.19 5.06
C VAL A 44 -0.16 6.65 3.91
N ARG A 45 0.50 6.17 2.86
CA ARG A 45 -0.18 5.51 1.74
C ARG A 45 -0.29 4.02 2.04
N VAL A 46 -1.51 3.51 2.07
CA VAL A 46 -1.79 2.10 2.34
C VAL A 46 -2.46 1.46 1.12
N ALA A 47 -1.96 0.29 0.73
CA ALA A 47 -2.67 -0.64 -0.14
C ALA A 47 -3.07 -1.85 0.69
N LEU A 48 -4.35 -2.17 0.69
CA LEU A 48 -4.91 -3.27 1.46
C LEU A 48 -5.89 -4.09 0.62
N THR A 49 -6.16 -5.29 1.08
CA THR A 49 -7.14 -6.19 0.48
C THR A 49 -7.81 -7.01 1.58
N PHE A 50 -8.79 -7.82 1.21
CA PHE A 50 -9.42 -8.77 2.12
C PHE A 50 -8.75 -10.14 2.01
N GLN A 51 -8.68 -10.84 3.15
CA GLN A 51 -8.24 -12.22 3.23
C GLN A 51 -9.36 -13.08 3.84
N GLU A 52 -9.72 -14.15 3.13
CA GLU A 52 -10.65 -15.17 3.63
C GLU A 52 -9.89 -16.48 3.84
N GLY A 53 -9.69 -16.85 5.11
CA GLY A 53 -8.84 -17.99 5.46
C GLY A 53 -7.41 -17.80 4.96
N ASP A 54 -6.92 -18.69 4.11
CA ASP A 54 -5.59 -18.62 3.49
C ASP A 54 -5.60 -17.94 2.11
N THR A 55 -6.73 -17.41 1.67
CA THR A 55 -6.89 -16.83 0.33
C THR A 55 -6.92 -15.31 0.40
N VAL A 56 -5.94 -14.68 -0.26
CA VAL A 56 -5.88 -13.22 -0.43
C VAL A 56 -6.64 -12.83 -1.69
N ASN A 57 -7.49 -11.81 -1.59
CA ASN A 57 -8.24 -11.30 -2.75
C ASN A 57 -7.28 -10.73 -3.81
N PRO A 58 -7.47 -11.08 -5.12
CA PRO A 58 -6.60 -10.65 -6.21
C PRO A 58 -6.73 -9.16 -6.59
N TYR A 59 -7.52 -8.39 -5.85
CA TYR A 59 -7.67 -6.95 -6.02
C TYR A 59 -7.34 -6.21 -4.72
N TYR A 60 -6.89 -4.97 -4.82
CA TYR A 60 -6.58 -4.10 -3.70
C TYR A 60 -7.32 -2.78 -3.81
N ASP A 61 -7.62 -2.23 -2.63
CA ASP A 61 -8.02 -0.84 -2.45
C ASP A 61 -6.86 -0.07 -1.82
N GLY A 62 -6.75 1.20 -2.18
CA GLY A 62 -5.66 2.06 -1.73
C GLY A 62 -6.16 3.41 -1.24
N THR A 63 -5.59 3.93 -0.17
CA THR A 63 -5.88 5.29 0.30
C THR A 63 -4.67 5.95 0.95
N ASP A 64 -4.75 7.27 1.10
CA ASP A 64 -3.80 8.07 1.88
C ASP A 64 -4.42 8.46 3.22
N LEU A 65 -3.71 8.16 4.29
CA LEU A 65 -4.05 8.54 5.65
C LEU A 65 -3.14 9.67 6.11
N PHE A 66 -3.69 10.66 6.80
CA PHE A 66 -2.90 11.71 7.43
C PHE A 66 -2.95 11.52 8.94
N VAL A 67 -1.80 11.28 9.55
CA VAL A 67 -1.70 10.92 10.95
C VAL A 67 -0.63 11.71 11.67
N ILE A 68 -0.87 11.98 12.95
CA ILE A 68 0.16 12.28 13.93
C ILE A 68 0.45 10.98 14.67
N MET A 69 1.73 10.65 14.82
CA MET A 69 2.15 9.41 15.48
C MET A 69 2.88 9.75 16.77
N ASP A 70 2.49 9.08 17.86
CA ASP A 70 3.24 9.01 19.11
C ASP A 70 3.94 7.64 19.20
N GLU A 71 4.63 7.34 20.31
CA GLU A 71 5.38 6.08 20.45
C GLU A 71 4.47 4.84 20.28
N ASP A 72 3.23 4.93 20.76
CA ASP A 72 2.30 3.79 20.86
C ASP A 72 0.93 4.04 20.19
N SER A 73 0.72 5.17 19.52
CA SER A 73 -0.59 5.51 18.94
C SER A 73 -0.53 6.34 17.66
N ILE A 74 -1.57 6.23 16.85
CA ILE A 74 -1.85 7.14 15.72
C ILE A 74 -3.11 7.96 16.01
N GLN A 75 -3.08 9.23 15.60
CA GLN A 75 -4.22 10.11 15.60
C GLN A 75 -4.46 10.62 14.18
N PHE A 76 -5.66 10.42 13.64
CA PHE A 76 -6.03 10.98 12.35
C PHE A 76 -6.12 12.51 12.43
N THR A 77 -5.73 13.17 11.35
CA THR A 77 -5.78 14.61 11.17
C THR A 77 -6.05 14.91 9.71
N LEU A 78 -6.28 16.17 9.36
CA LEU A 78 -6.49 16.61 7.97
C LEU A 78 -7.65 15.85 7.29
N GLU A 79 -8.76 15.68 8.02
CA GLU A 79 -9.96 15.02 7.49
C GLU A 79 -10.52 15.77 6.27
N GLU A 80 -10.27 17.08 6.18
CA GLU A 80 -10.60 17.91 5.03
C GLU A 80 -9.90 17.46 3.73
N GLU A 81 -8.74 16.81 3.82
CA GLU A 81 -8.02 16.26 2.67
C GLU A 81 -8.68 14.98 2.14
N TRP A 82 -9.67 14.44 2.86
CA TRP A 82 -10.50 13.31 2.43
C TRP A 82 -11.83 13.75 1.82
N ALA A 83 -11.91 14.97 1.25
CA ALA A 83 -13.16 15.51 0.70
C ALA A 83 -13.84 14.58 -0.33
N ASP A 84 -13.05 13.85 -1.14
CA ASP A 84 -13.56 12.89 -2.12
C ASP A 84 -13.84 11.49 -1.53
N GLY A 85 -13.44 11.26 -0.27
CA GLY A 85 -13.59 10.00 0.46
C GLY A 85 -12.61 8.90 0.03
N PRO A 86 -12.27 7.96 0.93
CA PRO A 86 -11.58 6.73 0.55
C PRO A 86 -12.52 5.73 -0.16
N PRO A 87 -11.97 4.82 -0.98
CA PRO A 87 -10.55 4.69 -1.33
C PRO A 87 -10.15 5.56 -2.53
N ALA A 88 -8.87 5.93 -2.61
CA ALA A 88 -8.28 6.61 -3.77
C ALA A 88 -8.00 5.65 -4.95
N VAL A 89 -7.89 4.35 -4.68
CA VAL A 89 -7.82 3.27 -5.66
C VAL A 89 -8.83 2.22 -5.26
N GLU A 90 -9.71 1.83 -6.18
CA GLU A 90 -10.76 0.83 -5.95
C GLU A 90 -10.55 -0.37 -6.88
N GLY A 91 -10.54 -1.58 -6.31
CA GLY A 91 -10.60 -2.85 -7.04
C GLY A 91 -9.47 -3.07 -8.05
N SER A 92 -8.27 -2.56 -7.80
CA SER A 92 -7.14 -2.68 -8.73
C SER A 92 -6.37 -3.99 -8.54
N PRO A 93 -5.74 -4.57 -9.57
CA PRO A 93 -4.98 -5.82 -9.41
C PRO A 93 -3.79 -5.70 -8.44
N ILE A 94 -3.57 -6.68 -7.56
CA ILE A 94 -2.58 -6.59 -6.45
C ILE A 94 -1.16 -6.35 -6.96
N GLU A 95 -0.85 -6.83 -8.15
CA GLU A 95 0.46 -6.69 -8.77
C GLU A 95 0.85 -5.22 -9.04
N LEU A 96 -0.12 -4.31 -9.04
CA LEU A 96 0.09 -2.86 -9.19
C LEU A 96 0.26 -2.13 -7.85
N ALA A 97 -0.03 -2.79 -6.72
CA ALA A 97 -0.03 -2.17 -5.39
C ALA A 97 1.34 -1.57 -5.03
N LEU A 98 2.43 -2.34 -5.23
CA LEU A 98 3.80 -1.87 -4.95
C LEU A 98 4.15 -0.61 -5.75
N GLY A 99 3.80 -0.60 -7.04
CA GLY A 99 4.08 0.52 -7.93
C GLY A 99 3.26 1.77 -7.61
N TRP A 100 2.09 1.64 -6.99
CA TRP A 100 1.28 2.77 -6.54
C TRP A 100 1.77 3.32 -5.20
N VAL A 101 2.09 2.43 -4.25
CA VAL A 101 2.59 2.81 -2.91
C VAL A 101 3.98 3.45 -2.98
N SER A 102 4.89 2.92 -3.81
CA SER A 102 6.27 3.43 -3.93
C SER A 102 6.35 4.87 -4.43
N LYS A 103 5.31 5.37 -5.13
CA LYS A 103 5.23 6.76 -5.59
C LYS A 103 5.16 7.76 -4.43
N LEU A 104 4.79 7.34 -3.21
CA LEU A 104 4.77 8.23 -2.06
C LEU A 104 6.19 8.47 -1.51
N ALA A 105 6.89 7.40 -1.13
CA ALA A 105 8.21 7.48 -0.51
C ALA A 105 8.93 6.12 -0.47
N GLU A 106 10.26 6.17 -0.39
CA GLU A 106 11.12 5.05 0.00
C GLU A 106 11.85 5.35 1.32
N PRO A 107 12.12 4.34 2.17
CA PRO A 107 11.71 2.94 2.03
C PRO A 107 10.22 2.74 2.36
N PHE A 108 9.63 1.65 1.86
CA PHE A 108 8.25 1.25 2.12
C PHE A 108 8.16 -0.24 2.48
N TYR A 109 7.09 -0.62 3.17
CA TYR A 109 6.76 -2.00 3.49
C TYR A 109 5.97 -2.65 2.34
N PHE A 110 6.16 -3.95 2.11
CA PHE A 110 5.34 -4.77 1.24
C PHE A 110 5.22 -6.20 1.82
N SER A 111 4.10 -6.86 1.53
CA SER A 111 3.84 -8.25 1.94
C SER A 111 4.46 -9.25 0.93
N PRO A 112 4.67 -10.53 1.32
CA PRO A 112 5.12 -11.58 0.41
C PRO A 112 4.20 -11.77 -0.81
N GLU A 113 2.88 -11.67 -0.62
CA GLU A 113 1.88 -11.87 -1.67
C GLU A 113 1.95 -10.75 -2.70
N ALA A 114 2.04 -9.50 -2.24
CA ALA A 114 2.18 -8.34 -3.10
C ALA A 114 3.51 -8.41 -3.90
N LEU A 115 4.59 -8.87 -3.27
CA LEU A 115 5.86 -9.11 -3.96
C LEU A 115 5.71 -10.22 -5.03
N ALA A 116 5.15 -11.38 -4.67
CA ALA A 116 4.98 -12.50 -5.59
C ALA A 116 4.12 -12.14 -6.81
N ALA A 117 3.03 -11.39 -6.61
CA ALA A 117 2.19 -10.91 -7.69
C ALA A 117 2.93 -9.92 -8.61
N SER A 118 3.68 -8.97 -8.06
CA SER A 118 4.46 -8.01 -8.87
C SER A 118 5.52 -8.68 -9.76
N GLN A 119 6.11 -9.80 -9.29
CA GLN A 119 7.09 -10.57 -10.06
C GLN A 119 6.45 -11.36 -11.21
N THR A 120 5.18 -11.75 -11.06
CA THR A 120 4.43 -12.46 -12.11
C THR A 120 4.21 -11.59 -13.36
N ILE A 121 4.00 -10.27 -13.22
CA ILE A 121 3.98 -9.35 -14.38
C ILE A 121 5.35 -9.31 -15.06
N THR A 122 6.43 -9.26 -14.28
CA THR A 122 7.78 -9.08 -14.81
C THR A 122 8.19 -10.30 -15.65
N SER A 123 7.83 -11.51 -15.21
CA SER A 123 8.02 -12.74 -15.99
C SER A 123 7.02 -12.88 -17.16
N GLY A 124 5.78 -12.41 -17.01
CA GLY A 124 4.79 -12.40 -18.08
C GLY A 124 5.14 -11.45 -19.25
N ASN A 125 5.71 -10.28 -18.95
CA ASN A 125 6.22 -9.35 -19.97
C ASN A 125 7.47 -9.89 -20.66
N ALA A 126 8.35 -10.62 -19.96
CA ALA A 126 9.47 -11.31 -20.58
C ALA A 126 9.02 -12.41 -21.56
N MET A 127 7.90 -13.08 -21.28
CA MET A 127 7.33 -14.11 -22.18
C MET A 127 6.61 -13.51 -23.40
N LYS A 128 5.94 -12.36 -23.24
CA LYS A 128 5.23 -11.68 -24.34
C LYS A 128 6.19 -11.07 -25.39
N ILE A 129 7.39 -10.64 -24.98
CA ILE A 129 8.43 -10.17 -25.91
C ILE A 129 9.03 -11.33 -26.73
N ARG A 130 8.97 -12.57 -26.24
CA ARG A 130 9.45 -13.74 -26.99
C ARG A 130 8.47 -14.21 -28.06
N CYS A 131 7.16 -14.21 -27.78
CA CYS A 131 6.17 -14.66 -28.78
C CYS A 131 6.00 -13.70 -29.97
N GLN A 132 6.31 -12.40 -29.85
CA GLN A 132 6.14 -11.46 -30.97
C GLN A 132 7.36 -11.34 -31.91
N LYS A 133 8.41 -12.13 -31.72
CA LYS A 133 9.58 -12.15 -32.64
C LYS A 133 9.60 -13.32 -33.62
N GLU A 134 8.63 -14.24 -33.58
CA GLU A 134 8.60 -15.41 -34.47
C GLU A 134 7.58 -15.32 -35.62
N ASP A 135 6.77 -14.25 -35.70
CA ASP A 135 5.75 -14.10 -36.77
C ASP A 135 6.09 -12.99 -37.80
N SER A 136 7.37 -12.73 -38.06
CA SER A 136 7.78 -11.75 -39.09
C SER A 136 9.00 -12.19 -39.89
N GLU A 137 9.04 -13.46 -40.28
CA GLU A 137 9.83 -13.90 -41.45
C GLU A 137 9.03 -14.95 -42.21
N ASN A 138 8.15 -14.50 -43.12
CA ASN A 138 7.86 -15.20 -44.36
C ASN A 138 7.38 -14.23 -45.45
#